data_AF-E8RW09-F1
#
_entry.id   AF-E8RW09-F1
#
_cell.length_a   1.000
_cell.length_b   1.000
_cell.length_c   1.000
_cell.angle_alpha   90.00
_cell.angle_beta   90.00
_cell.angle_gamma   90.00
#
_symmetry.space_group_name_H-M   'P 1'
#
loop_
_entity.id
_entity.type
_entity.pdbx_description
1 polymer ?
#
loop_
_entity_poly.entity_id
_entity_poly.type
_entity_poly.pdbx_seq_one_letter_code
_entity_poly.pdbx_strand_id
1 'polypeptide(L)'
;MQPVIYHNPDCGTSRNVLAVIQAAGYEPEIIEYLKVGWNADELRNLLAYAGLTPRQALRETKSPAKELGLLDPAVTDDVIFEQMLVHPVLVNRPIVITDKGTKLCRPSEVVLDLLDTWPKGPFLKEDGTEMINSAGKRVGLPGLPNMDAESFQAIDETKLFAPEPMHHAPRILLLYGSVRSRSFSRLVSEEAARILNRFGAETRTFNPSGLPLPDDADVSHPKVQELRELVQWAEGMVWCSPERHGAMTGVMKSQIDWIPLALGSVRPTQGKTLAVMQVSGGSQSFNAVNQLRVLGRWMRCITIPNQSSVAKAFTEFDEHDRMKPSSYYDRIVDVMEELVKFTLLTRERADCLVDRYSERKESAEELSKRVNLRSI
;
A
#
# COMPACT_ATOMS: atom_id res chain seq x y z
N MET A 1 36.21 -18.66 14.44
CA MET A 1 35.87 -18.90 15.87
C MET A 1 34.74 -19.91 15.96
N GLN A 2 34.72 -20.72 17.01
CA GLN A 2 33.59 -21.59 17.33
C GLN A 2 32.40 -20.72 17.79
N PRO A 3 31.18 -20.85 17.23
CA PRO A 3 30.03 -20.09 17.70
C PRO A 3 29.75 -20.34 19.19
N VAL A 4 29.40 -19.30 19.94
CA VAL A 4 28.97 -19.43 21.34
C VAL A 4 27.49 -19.07 21.43
N ILE A 5 26.69 -19.87 22.13
CA ILE A 5 25.26 -19.62 22.34
C ILE A 5 24.91 -19.63 23.84
N TYR A 6 24.34 -18.52 24.31
CA TYR A 6 23.71 -18.42 25.62
C TYR A 6 22.30 -19.00 25.53
N HIS A 7 22.18 -20.27 25.93
CA HIS A 7 21.06 -21.14 25.61
C HIS A 7 20.14 -21.37 26.82
N ASN A 8 18.84 -21.52 26.54
CA ASN A 8 17.86 -22.06 27.49
C ASN A 8 17.08 -23.20 26.81
N PRO A 9 17.21 -24.46 27.27
CA PRO A 9 16.59 -25.63 26.64
C PRO A 9 15.06 -25.59 26.68
N ASP A 10 14.45 -24.87 27.62
CA ASP A 10 12.99 -24.75 27.75
C ASP A 10 12.39 -23.67 26.81
N CYS A 11 13.21 -23.01 26.00
CA CYS A 11 12.77 -21.95 25.09
C CYS A 11 12.82 -22.40 23.62
N GLY A 12 11.65 -22.46 22.96
CA GLY A 12 11.56 -22.83 21.54
C GLY A 12 12.39 -21.93 20.61
N THR A 13 12.46 -20.62 20.84
CA THR A 13 13.37 -19.74 20.06
C THR A 13 14.84 -20.14 20.26
N SER A 14 15.23 -20.49 21.48
CA SER A 14 16.60 -20.88 21.82
C SER A 14 17.00 -22.21 21.19
N ARG A 15 16.08 -23.19 21.18
CA ARG A 15 16.27 -24.48 20.52
C ARG A 15 16.33 -24.36 19.00
N ASN A 16 15.45 -23.56 18.39
CA ASN A 16 15.50 -23.29 16.95
C ASN A 16 16.85 -22.67 16.53
N VAL A 17 17.36 -21.69 17.28
CA VAL A 17 18.67 -21.09 16.99
C VAL A 17 19.80 -22.12 17.10
N LEU A 18 19.82 -22.92 18.17
CA LEU A 18 20.83 -23.97 18.34
C LEU A 18 20.76 -24.99 17.19
N ALA A 19 19.55 -25.42 16.82
CA ALA A 19 19.33 -26.37 15.73
C ALA A 19 19.84 -25.83 14.38
N VAL A 20 19.64 -24.53 14.09
CA VAL A 20 20.17 -23.89 12.88
C VAL A 20 21.69 -23.90 12.87
N ILE A 21 22.34 -23.52 13.98
CA ILE A 21 23.81 -23.50 14.09
C ILE A 21 24.38 -24.90 13.86
N GLN A 22 23.80 -25.92 14.50
CA GLN A 22 24.25 -27.31 14.36
C GLN A 22 24.00 -27.85 12.94
N ALA A 23 22.82 -27.61 12.37
CA ALA A 23 22.48 -28.06 11.02
C ALA A 23 23.30 -27.35 9.91
N ALA A 24 23.85 -26.17 10.20
CA ALA A 24 24.80 -25.47 9.35
C ALA A 24 26.24 -26.04 9.41
N GLY A 25 26.47 -27.06 10.24
CA GLY A 25 27.75 -27.76 10.38
C GLY A 25 28.68 -27.20 11.45
N TYR A 26 28.22 -26.27 12.29
CA TYR A 26 29.02 -25.76 13.41
C TYR A 26 28.78 -26.60 14.67
N GLU A 27 29.81 -26.72 15.50
CA GLU A 27 29.71 -27.26 16.86
C GLU A 27 29.76 -26.10 17.85
N PRO A 28 28.64 -25.50 18.29
CA PRO A 28 28.69 -24.33 19.15
C PRO A 28 29.08 -24.69 20.60
N GLU A 29 29.77 -23.77 21.27
CA GLU A 29 29.86 -23.79 22.73
C GLU A 29 28.50 -23.38 23.32
N ILE A 30 27.92 -24.25 24.15
CA ILE A 30 26.59 -24.03 24.72
C ILE A 30 26.74 -23.59 26.18
N ILE A 31 26.38 -22.33 26.45
CA ILE A 31 26.39 -21.77 27.80
C ILE A 31 24.95 -21.74 28.34
N GLU A 32 24.63 -22.64 29.26
CA GLU A 32 23.37 -22.63 30.00
C GLU A 32 23.40 -21.53 31.08
N TYR A 33 23.26 -20.27 30.66
CA TYR A 33 23.44 -19.07 31.50
C TYR A 33 22.55 -19.04 32.76
N LEU A 34 21.42 -19.75 32.77
CA LEU A 34 20.58 -19.87 33.96
C LEU A 34 21.21 -20.72 35.08
N LYS A 35 22.11 -21.64 34.73
CA LYS A 35 22.87 -22.46 35.68
C LYS A 35 24.16 -21.78 36.13
N VAL A 36 24.85 -21.14 35.18
CA VAL A 36 26.17 -20.53 35.40
C VAL A 36 26.06 -19.14 36.02
N GLY A 37 25.00 -18.38 35.72
CA GLY A 37 24.86 -16.98 36.08
C GLY A 37 25.61 -16.04 35.13
N TRP A 38 25.64 -14.75 35.48
CA TRP A 38 26.33 -13.71 34.72
C TRP A 38 27.47 -13.12 35.52
N ASN A 39 28.65 -13.02 34.92
CA ASN A 39 29.68 -12.11 35.37
C ASN A 39 29.35 -10.68 34.87
N ALA A 40 29.58 -9.67 35.71
CA ALA A 40 29.26 -8.28 35.39
C ALA A 40 30.00 -7.75 34.15
N ASP A 41 31.29 -8.03 34.03
CA ASP A 41 32.08 -7.54 32.89
C ASP A 41 31.73 -8.30 31.61
N GLU A 42 31.49 -9.61 31.72
CA GLU A 42 31.06 -10.43 30.58
C GLU A 42 29.69 -10.00 30.06
N LEU A 43 28.69 -9.82 30.93
CA LEU A 43 27.35 -9.38 30.52
C LEU A 43 27.39 -7.98 29.92
N ARG A 44 28.17 -7.05 30.50
CA ARG A 44 28.32 -5.69 29.96
C ARG A 44 28.90 -5.73 28.55
N ASN A 45 29.97 -6.51 28.35
CA ASN A 45 30.59 -6.68 27.04
C ASN A 45 29.63 -7.35 26.05
N LEU A 46 28.90 -8.38 26.49
CA LEU A 46 27.94 -9.10 25.66
C LEU A 46 26.84 -8.17 25.12
N LEU A 47 26.25 -7.35 26.00
CA LEU A 47 25.23 -6.38 25.61
C LEU A 47 25.79 -5.31 24.67
N ALA A 48 26.99 -4.80 24.96
CA ALA A 48 27.67 -3.83 24.11
C ALA A 48 27.95 -4.37 22.71
N TYR A 49 28.50 -5.59 22.59
CA TYR A 49 28.74 -6.24 21.29
C TYR A 49 27.45 -6.58 20.55
N ALA A 50 26.36 -6.84 21.27
CA ALA A 50 25.04 -7.02 20.67
C ALA A 50 24.37 -5.71 20.25
N GLY A 51 24.93 -4.55 20.61
CA GLY A 51 24.33 -3.24 20.39
C GLY A 51 23.04 -3.02 21.19
N LEU A 52 22.93 -3.63 22.37
CA LEU A 52 21.73 -3.60 23.22
C LEU A 52 21.97 -2.84 24.52
N THR A 53 20.99 -2.06 24.94
CA THR A 53 20.91 -1.59 26.34
C THR A 53 20.34 -2.68 27.25
N PRO A 54 20.59 -2.61 28.58
CA PRO A 54 19.92 -3.47 29.56
C PRO A 54 18.40 -3.49 29.40
N ARG A 55 17.74 -2.34 29.17
CA ARG A 55 16.30 -2.30 28.88
C ARG A 55 15.92 -3.10 27.64
N GLN A 56 16.66 -2.96 26.54
CA GLN A 56 16.36 -3.70 25.30
C GLN A 56 16.58 -5.21 25.45
N ALA A 57 17.54 -5.61 26.27
CA ALA A 57 17.80 -7.01 26.58
C ALA A 57 16.84 -7.58 27.64
N LEU A 58 16.08 -6.75 28.36
CA LEU A 58 15.20 -7.17 29.44
C LEU A 58 14.09 -8.10 28.94
N ARG A 59 14.05 -9.30 29.53
CA ARG A 59 12.97 -10.25 29.35
C ARG A 59 11.82 -9.85 30.26
N GLU A 60 10.72 -9.41 29.67
CA GLU A 60 9.52 -9.00 30.43
C GLU A 60 8.61 -10.19 30.81
N THR A 61 8.55 -11.21 29.96
CA THR A 61 7.63 -12.35 30.13
C THR A 61 8.34 -13.61 30.64
N LYS A 62 7.64 -14.37 31.50
CA LYS A 62 8.21 -15.56 32.15
C LYS A 62 9.52 -15.22 32.87
N SER A 63 9.51 -14.11 33.60
CA SER A 63 10.60 -13.54 34.40
C SER A 63 9.98 -12.70 35.53
N PRO A 64 10.75 -12.33 36.57
CA PRO A 64 10.25 -11.49 37.67
C PRO A 64 10.23 -9.99 37.32
N ALA A 65 10.40 -9.58 36.05
CA ALA A 65 10.58 -8.17 35.68
C ALA A 65 9.44 -7.26 36.16
N LYS A 66 8.19 -7.73 36.06
CA LYS A 66 7.01 -6.99 36.52
C LYS A 66 6.94 -6.89 38.05
N GLU A 67 7.23 -8.00 38.73
CA GLU A 67 7.20 -8.09 40.20
C GLU A 67 8.28 -7.22 40.84
N LEU A 68 9.42 -7.09 40.17
CA LEU A 68 10.54 -6.22 40.55
C LEU A 68 10.34 -4.75 40.12
N GLY A 69 9.21 -4.39 39.51
CA GLY A 69 8.94 -3.03 39.06
C GLY A 69 9.79 -2.56 37.87
N LEU A 70 10.52 -3.46 37.22
CA LEU A 70 11.49 -3.12 36.17
C LEU A 70 10.84 -2.70 34.86
N LEU A 71 9.52 -2.74 34.72
CA LEU A 71 8.82 -2.30 33.50
C LEU A 71 8.50 -0.80 33.50
N ASP A 72 8.70 -0.11 34.63
CA ASP A 72 8.49 1.33 34.72
C ASP A 72 9.55 2.08 33.87
N PRO A 73 9.14 2.97 32.93
CA PRO A 73 10.06 3.77 32.13
C PRO A 73 11.04 4.64 32.93
N ALA A 74 10.74 4.94 34.20
CA ALA A 74 11.63 5.69 35.09
C ALA A 74 12.82 4.87 35.61
N VAL A 75 12.79 3.53 35.49
CA VAL A 75 13.87 2.66 35.96
C VAL A 75 15.05 2.69 34.99
N THR A 76 16.21 3.13 35.49
CA THR A 76 17.43 3.31 34.69
C THR A 76 18.05 1.98 34.26
N ASP A 77 18.85 2.02 33.19
CA ASP A 77 19.57 0.85 32.68
C ASP A 77 20.51 0.22 33.71
N ASP A 78 21.13 1.02 34.58
CA ASP A 78 22.00 0.53 35.65
C ASP A 78 21.24 -0.35 36.65
N VAL A 79 20.04 0.08 37.06
CA VAL A 79 19.20 -0.69 37.99
C VAL A 79 18.76 -2.00 37.35
N ILE A 80 18.39 -1.99 36.06
CA ILE A 80 18.05 -3.22 35.33
C ILE A 80 19.26 -4.16 35.30
N PHE A 81 20.43 -3.62 34.99
CA PHE A 81 21.65 -4.39 34.84
C PHE A 81 22.02 -5.08 36.15
N GLU A 82 21.96 -4.38 37.28
CA GLU A 82 22.16 -4.99 38.60
C GLU A 82 21.18 -6.13 38.85
N GLN A 83 19.90 -5.96 38.51
CA GLN A 83 18.90 -7.02 38.64
C GLN A 83 19.17 -8.20 37.70
N MET A 84 19.69 -7.97 36.49
CA MET A 84 20.07 -9.05 35.57
C MET A 84 21.18 -9.95 36.13
N LEU A 85 22.10 -9.39 36.92
CA LEU A 85 23.15 -10.17 37.60
C LEU A 85 22.58 -11.04 38.71
N VAL A 86 21.61 -10.52 39.47
CA VAL A 86 20.93 -11.26 40.55
C VAL A 86 19.96 -12.31 39.99
N HIS A 87 19.26 -11.98 38.92
CA HIS A 87 18.25 -12.81 38.28
C HIS A 87 18.59 -13.04 36.80
N PRO A 88 19.47 -14.01 36.48
CA PRO A 88 19.92 -14.24 35.10
C PRO A 88 18.80 -14.39 34.07
N VAL A 89 17.64 -14.91 34.50
CA VAL A 89 16.43 -15.06 33.68
C VAL A 89 15.88 -13.74 33.12
N LEU A 90 16.26 -12.59 33.68
CA LEU A 90 15.91 -11.26 33.16
C LEU A 90 16.58 -10.92 31.84
N VAL A 91 17.62 -11.66 31.40
CA VAL A 91 18.25 -11.44 30.09
C VAL A 91 17.51 -12.25 29.03
N ASN A 92 17.11 -11.60 27.93
CA ASN A 92 16.53 -12.29 26.78
C ASN A 92 17.55 -13.23 26.11
N ARG A 93 17.01 -14.28 25.49
CA ARG A 93 17.76 -15.40 24.91
C ARG A 93 17.15 -15.85 23.57
N PRO A 94 17.93 -16.50 22.71
CA PRO A 94 19.37 -16.75 22.83
C PRO A 94 20.20 -15.55 22.34
N ILE A 95 21.34 -15.30 22.98
CA ILE A 95 22.38 -14.43 22.45
C ILE A 95 23.45 -15.33 21.83
N VAL A 96 23.85 -15.03 20.60
CA VAL A 96 24.85 -15.81 19.85
C VAL A 96 26.04 -14.91 19.52
N ILE A 97 27.25 -15.45 19.66
CA ILE A 97 28.51 -14.83 19.28
C ILE A 97 29.16 -15.66 18.17
N THR A 98 29.58 -15.01 17.09
CA THR A 98 30.41 -15.59 16.02
C THR A 98 31.45 -14.57 15.55
N ASP A 99 32.30 -14.95 14.58
CA ASP A 99 33.21 -14.01 13.91
C ASP A 99 32.47 -12.85 13.20
N LYS A 100 31.19 -13.02 12.88
CA LYS A 100 30.34 -11.99 12.26
C LYS A 100 29.72 -11.02 13.27
N GLY A 101 29.94 -11.26 14.56
CA GLY A 101 29.49 -10.40 15.65
C GLY A 101 28.55 -11.11 16.63
N THR A 102 27.85 -10.30 17.43
CA THR A 102 26.96 -10.77 18.49
C THR A 102 25.54 -10.27 18.26
N LYS A 103 24.53 -11.14 18.38
CA LYS A 103 23.11 -10.73 18.31
C LYS A 103 22.22 -11.50 19.28
N LEU A 104 21.22 -10.80 19.81
CA LEU A 104 20.03 -11.44 20.38
C LEU A 104 19.16 -11.99 19.24
N CYS A 105 19.13 -13.31 19.07
CA CYS A 105 18.48 -13.97 17.95
C CYS A 105 16.98 -14.17 18.21
N ARG A 106 16.25 -13.06 18.28
CA ARG A 106 14.78 -12.99 18.42
C ARG A 106 14.23 -12.07 17.33
N PRO A 107 13.64 -12.60 16.25
CA PRO A 107 13.30 -14.01 16.01
C PRO A 107 14.51 -14.90 15.66
N SER A 108 14.33 -16.22 15.65
CA SER A 108 15.46 -17.19 15.58
C SER A 108 16.27 -17.10 14.28
N GLU A 109 15.64 -16.72 13.17
CA GLU A 109 16.27 -16.53 11.85
C GLU A 109 17.33 -15.42 11.82
N VAL A 110 17.39 -14.55 12.82
CA VAL A 110 18.48 -13.56 12.97
C VAL A 110 19.85 -14.25 13.05
N VAL A 111 19.90 -15.50 13.51
CA VAL A 111 21.15 -16.28 13.57
C VAL A 111 21.76 -16.50 12.18
N LEU A 112 20.96 -16.53 11.11
CA LEU A 112 21.46 -16.70 9.74
C LEU A 112 22.42 -15.58 9.33
N ASP A 113 22.26 -14.37 9.89
CA ASP A 113 23.15 -13.24 9.65
C ASP A 113 24.54 -13.43 10.30
N LEU A 114 24.64 -14.34 11.28
CA LEU A 114 25.86 -14.61 12.05
C LEU A 114 26.66 -15.81 11.51
N LEU A 115 26.16 -16.54 10.52
CA LEU A 115 26.80 -17.76 10.00
C LEU A 115 27.36 -17.54 8.59
N ASP A 116 28.46 -18.22 8.25
CA ASP A 116 29.00 -18.25 6.87
C ASP A 116 28.31 -19.27 5.99
N THR A 117 27.86 -20.36 6.60
CA THR A 117 27.15 -21.45 5.96
C THR A 117 25.80 -21.60 6.63
N TRP A 118 24.79 -21.91 5.83
CA TRP A 118 23.44 -22.18 6.33
C TRP A 118 23.12 -23.67 6.22
N PRO A 119 22.13 -24.17 6.98
CA PRO A 119 21.58 -25.50 6.74
C PRO A 119 21.13 -25.65 5.29
N LYS A 120 21.23 -26.87 4.74
CA LYS A 120 20.63 -27.16 3.44
C LYS A 120 19.11 -27.00 3.52
N GLY A 121 18.54 -26.30 2.55
CA GLY A 121 17.10 -26.15 2.42
C GLY A 121 16.41 -27.43 1.96
N PRO A 122 15.10 -27.62 2.26
CA PRO A 122 14.30 -26.76 3.14
C PRO A 122 14.66 -26.98 4.62
N PHE A 123 14.63 -25.90 5.41
CA PHE A 123 14.81 -25.94 6.86
C PHE A 123 13.63 -25.28 7.57
N LEU A 124 12.94 -26.07 8.40
CA LEU A 124 11.76 -25.65 9.16
C LEU A 124 12.12 -25.42 10.63
N LYS A 125 11.44 -24.45 11.25
CA LYS A 125 11.41 -24.30 12.71
C LYS A 125 10.61 -25.45 13.34
N GLU A 126 10.75 -25.60 14.67
CA GLU A 126 9.98 -26.57 15.48
C GLU A 126 8.45 -26.44 15.29
N ASP A 127 7.94 -25.25 14.98
CA ASP A 127 6.50 -25.01 14.77
C ASP A 127 6.03 -25.26 13.33
N GLY A 128 6.91 -25.75 12.45
CA GLY A 128 6.65 -25.99 11.04
C GLY A 128 6.83 -24.77 10.13
N THR A 129 7.14 -23.60 10.69
CA THR A 129 7.40 -22.40 9.87
C THR A 129 8.72 -22.55 9.13
N GLU A 130 8.70 -22.31 7.81
CA GLU A 130 9.90 -22.37 6.99
C GLU A 130 10.84 -21.19 7.28
N MET A 131 12.12 -21.48 7.46
CA MET A 131 13.19 -20.50 7.65
C MET A 131 14.08 -20.40 6.42
N ILE A 132 14.35 -21.53 5.77
CA ILE A 132 15.11 -21.63 4.52
C ILE A 132 14.27 -22.48 3.56
N ASN A 133 14.01 -21.97 2.36
CA ASN A 133 13.21 -22.68 1.37
C ASN A 133 13.98 -23.81 0.68
N SER A 134 13.28 -24.60 -0.14
CA SER A 134 13.87 -25.70 -0.92
C SER A 134 14.98 -25.27 -1.88
N ALA A 135 15.03 -23.99 -2.27
CA ALA A 135 16.10 -23.41 -3.09
C ALA A 135 17.31 -22.94 -2.26
N GLY A 136 17.30 -23.14 -0.94
CA GLY A 136 18.38 -22.73 -0.04
C GLY A 136 18.39 -21.22 0.28
N LYS A 137 17.31 -20.50 0.01
CA LYS A 137 17.19 -19.07 0.32
C LYS A 137 16.42 -18.85 1.62
N ARG A 138 16.74 -17.76 2.33
CA ARG A 138 16.03 -17.33 3.53
C ARG A 138 14.58 -16.98 3.18
N VAL A 139 13.66 -17.48 3.99
CA VAL A 139 12.27 -17.03 4.01
C VAL A 139 12.17 -15.82 4.93
N GLY A 140 11.57 -14.73 4.45
CA GLY A 140 11.50 -13.48 5.21
C GLY A 140 12.72 -12.58 5.04
N LEU A 141 12.53 -11.27 5.22
CA LEU A 141 13.65 -10.32 5.33
C LEU A 141 14.13 -10.20 6.79
N PRO A 142 15.40 -9.82 7.04
CA PRO A 142 15.89 -9.51 8.38
C PRO A 142 15.00 -8.45 9.07
N GLY A 143 14.49 -8.76 10.28
CA GLY A 143 13.59 -7.88 11.03
C GLY A 143 12.17 -7.76 10.47
N LEU A 144 11.90 -8.32 9.28
CA LEU A 144 10.62 -8.29 8.59
C LEU A 144 10.24 -9.71 8.13
N PRO A 145 10.02 -10.64 9.09
CA PRO A 145 9.88 -12.07 8.79
C PRO A 145 8.66 -12.41 7.93
N ASN A 146 7.65 -11.53 7.92
CA ASN A 146 6.44 -11.71 7.10
C ASN A 146 6.56 -11.15 5.67
N MET A 147 7.69 -10.53 5.33
CA MET A 147 7.96 -10.03 3.99
C MET A 147 8.74 -11.06 3.18
N ASP A 148 8.12 -11.53 2.11
CA ASP A 148 8.74 -12.42 1.13
C ASP A 148 9.92 -11.71 0.45
N ALA A 149 11.10 -12.31 0.59
CA ALA A 149 12.34 -11.71 0.11
C ALA A 149 12.42 -11.71 -1.43
N GLU A 150 11.79 -12.67 -2.11
CA GLU A 150 11.81 -12.74 -3.57
C GLU A 150 10.89 -11.71 -4.24
N SER A 151 9.76 -11.40 -3.58
CA SER A 151 8.77 -10.42 -4.04
C SER A 151 9.10 -8.99 -3.64
N PHE A 152 10.00 -8.82 -2.67
CA PHE A 152 10.48 -7.52 -2.25
C PHE A 152 11.36 -6.89 -3.34
N GLN A 153 11.03 -5.64 -3.67
CA GLN A 153 11.84 -4.80 -4.54
C GLN A 153 11.98 -3.45 -3.85
N ALA A 154 13.20 -2.95 -3.75
CA ALA A 154 13.43 -1.58 -3.31
C ALA A 154 12.80 -0.59 -4.31
N ILE A 155 12.50 0.62 -3.86
CA ILE A 155 11.96 1.66 -4.74
C ILE A 155 13.05 2.04 -5.77
N ASP A 156 12.73 1.87 -7.05
CA ASP A 156 13.60 2.25 -8.16
C ASP A 156 13.36 3.72 -8.51
N GLU A 157 14.19 4.60 -7.97
CA GLU A 157 14.10 6.05 -8.22
C GLU A 157 14.31 6.40 -9.69
N THR A 158 15.06 5.58 -10.44
CA THR A 158 15.30 5.82 -11.87
C THR A 158 14.00 5.63 -12.65
N LYS A 159 13.26 4.55 -12.41
CA LYS A 159 11.94 4.33 -13.02
C LYS A 159 10.91 5.39 -12.61
N LEU A 160 11.03 5.94 -11.41
CA LEU A 160 10.09 6.93 -10.89
C LEU A 160 10.34 8.35 -11.44
N PHE A 161 11.59 8.75 -11.59
CA PHE A 161 11.98 10.13 -11.90
C PHE A 161 12.59 10.33 -13.30
N ALA A 162 12.99 9.26 -13.99
CA ALA A 162 13.50 9.31 -15.35
C ALA A 162 12.72 8.37 -16.31
N PRO A 163 11.38 8.50 -16.40
CA PRO A 163 10.63 7.74 -17.39
C PRO A 163 10.85 8.26 -18.81
N GLU A 164 10.55 7.43 -19.81
CA GLU A 164 10.54 7.84 -21.21
C GLU A 164 9.39 8.84 -21.46
N PRO A 165 9.66 10.03 -22.06
CA PRO A 165 8.64 11.05 -22.24
C PRO A 165 7.52 10.62 -23.21
N MET A 166 6.27 10.91 -22.85
CA MET A 166 5.14 10.77 -23.77
C MET A 166 4.90 12.08 -24.54
N HIS A 167 5.05 12.04 -25.85
CA HIS A 167 4.99 13.24 -26.70
C HIS A 167 3.57 13.69 -27.10
N HIS A 168 2.52 12.93 -26.78
CA HIS A 168 1.15 13.33 -27.07
C HIS A 168 0.50 14.11 -25.93
N ALA A 169 -0.53 14.89 -26.28
CA ALA A 169 -1.36 15.63 -25.33
C ALA A 169 -1.97 14.69 -24.26
N PRO A 170 -2.11 15.13 -22.99
CA PRO A 170 -2.83 14.37 -21.97
C PRO A 170 -4.25 14.04 -22.40
N ARG A 171 -4.64 12.77 -22.32
CA ARG A 171 -5.97 12.32 -22.76
C ARG A 171 -6.96 12.32 -21.59
N ILE A 172 -7.95 13.21 -21.64
CA ILE A 172 -8.91 13.37 -20.54
C ILE A 172 -10.33 13.02 -21.00
N LEU A 173 -10.94 12.04 -20.33
CA LEU A 173 -12.34 11.66 -20.55
C LEU A 173 -13.27 12.37 -19.56
N LEU A 174 -14.33 12.98 -20.06
CA LEU A 174 -15.36 13.62 -19.27
C LEU A 174 -16.65 12.80 -19.26
N LEU A 175 -17.16 12.52 -18.05
CA LEU A 175 -18.43 11.85 -17.80
C LEU A 175 -19.35 12.80 -17.02
N TYR A 176 -20.64 12.88 -17.39
CA TYR A 176 -21.62 13.71 -16.70
C TYR A 176 -22.89 12.93 -16.29
N GLY A 177 -23.51 13.35 -15.19
CA GLY A 177 -24.56 12.60 -14.50
C GLY A 177 -26.01 12.97 -14.85
N SER A 178 -26.31 13.58 -16.00
CA SER A 178 -27.69 13.91 -16.36
C SER A 178 -27.93 13.99 -17.87
N VAL A 179 -29.04 13.37 -18.30
CA VAL A 179 -29.56 13.36 -19.68
C VAL A 179 -30.68 14.39 -19.92
N ARG A 180 -30.89 15.34 -19.00
CA ARG A 180 -31.84 16.45 -19.24
C ARG A 180 -31.39 17.27 -20.44
N SER A 181 -32.34 17.82 -21.20
CA SER A 181 -32.08 18.71 -22.33
C SER A 181 -31.13 19.85 -21.93
N ARG A 182 -31.49 20.58 -20.86
CA ARG A 182 -30.64 21.55 -20.18
C ARG A 182 -30.07 20.93 -18.90
N SER A 183 -28.82 20.52 -18.95
CA SER A 183 -28.13 19.77 -17.89
C SER A 183 -26.92 20.55 -17.39
N PHE A 184 -26.98 21.12 -16.19
CA PHE A 184 -25.86 21.90 -15.64
C PHE A 184 -24.60 21.07 -15.41
N SER A 185 -24.72 19.76 -15.13
CA SER A 185 -23.53 18.91 -15.05
C SER A 185 -22.87 18.74 -16.42
N ARG A 186 -23.67 18.63 -17.49
CA ARG A 186 -23.15 18.60 -18.87
C ARG A 186 -22.47 19.94 -19.21
N LEU A 187 -23.12 21.06 -18.92
CA LEU A 187 -22.57 22.39 -19.21
C LEU A 187 -21.28 22.69 -18.42
N VAL A 188 -21.21 22.33 -17.13
CA VAL A 188 -19.98 22.41 -16.35
C VAL A 188 -18.88 21.50 -16.92
N SER A 189 -19.22 20.27 -17.35
CA SER A 189 -18.26 19.41 -18.03
C SER A 189 -17.77 20.00 -19.36
N GLU A 190 -18.62 20.70 -20.12
CA GLU A 190 -18.19 21.38 -21.35
C GLU A 190 -17.25 22.56 -21.07
N GLU A 191 -17.48 23.35 -20.01
CA GLU A 191 -16.52 24.38 -19.59
C GLU A 191 -15.19 23.76 -19.13
N ALA A 192 -15.25 22.69 -18.35
CA ALA A 192 -14.08 21.92 -17.94
C ALA A 192 -13.28 21.44 -19.16
N ALA A 193 -13.95 20.90 -20.18
CA ALA A 193 -13.30 20.49 -21.43
C ALA A 193 -12.61 21.66 -22.14
N ARG A 194 -13.25 22.84 -22.24
CA ARG A 194 -12.63 24.03 -22.86
C ARG A 194 -11.37 24.47 -22.11
N ILE A 195 -11.42 24.47 -20.79
CA ILE A 195 -10.27 24.81 -19.93
C ILE A 195 -9.14 23.78 -20.11
N LEU A 196 -9.45 22.49 -20.11
CA LEU A 196 -8.47 21.42 -20.32
C LEU A 196 -7.78 21.51 -21.69
N ASN A 197 -8.56 21.76 -22.77
CA ASN A 197 -7.98 21.99 -24.10
C ASN A 197 -7.06 23.21 -24.11
N ARG A 198 -7.37 24.26 -23.34
CA ARG A 198 -6.51 25.44 -23.20
C ARG A 198 -5.21 25.13 -22.44
N PHE A 199 -5.23 24.18 -21.51
CA PHE A 199 -4.04 23.63 -20.86
C PHE A 199 -3.32 22.55 -21.69
N GLY A 200 -3.75 22.29 -22.92
CA GLY A 200 -3.07 21.38 -23.86
C GLY A 200 -3.46 19.91 -23.76
N ALA A 201 -4.56 19.58 -23.09
CA ALA A 201 -5.10 18.22 -23.07
C ALA A 201 -5.99 17.92 -24.30
N GLU A 202 -6.01 16.66 -24.75
CA GLU A 202 -7.02 16.14 -25.68
C GLU A 202 -8.23 15.68 -24.85
N THR A 203 -9.41 16.25 -25.09
CA THR A 203 -10.62 15.89 -24.33
C THR A 203 -11.62 15.11 -25.15
N ARG A 204 -12.24 14.09 -24.56
CA ARG A 204 -13.45 13.43 -25.11
C ARG A 204 -14.54 13.39 -24.06
N THR A 205 -15.79 13.57 -24.48
CA THR A 205 -16.96 13.53 -23.59
C THR A 205 -17.85 12.37 -24.00
N PHE A 206 -18.22 11.52 -23.05
CA PHE A 206 -19.18 10.45 -23.30
C PHE A 206 -20.62 10.98 -23.12
N ASN A 207 -21.49 10.73 -24.10
CA ASN A 207 -22.92 10.99 -23.96
C ASN A 207 -23.63 9.73 -23.43
N PRO A 208 -24.20 9.73 -22.21
CA PRO A 208 -24.81 8.55 -21.62
C PRO A 208 -26.22 8.24 -22.11
N SER A 209 -26.79 9.04 -23.03
CA SER A 209 -28.10 8.73 -23.62
C SER A 209 -28.05 7.37 -24.34
N GLY A 210 -29.02 6.51 -24.05
CA GLY A 210 -29.10 5.15 -24.59
C GLY A 210 -28.15 4.13 -23.93
N LEU A 211 -27.42 4.48 -22.87
CA LEU A 211 -26.67 3.50 -22.08
C LEU A 211 -27.68 2.64 -21.28
N PRO A 212 -27.67 1.30 -21.44
CA PRO A 212 -28.58 0.41 -20.70
C PRO A 212 -28.25 0.42 -19.20
N LEU A 213 -29.19 -0.06 -18.39
CA LEU A 213 -28.88 -0.34 -16.98
C LEU A 213 -27.84 -1.46 -16.91
N PRO A 214 -26.91 -1.43 -15.93
CA PRO A 214 -26.04 -2.58 -15.68
C PRO A 214 -26.86 -3.87 -15.59
N ASP A 215 -26.36 -4.94 -16.20
CA ASP A 215 -26.99 -6.27 -16.27
C ASP A 215 -28.28 -6.38 -17.13
N ASP A 216 -28.75 -5.28 -17.72
CA ASP A 216 -29.93 -5.26 -18.61
C ASP A 216 -29.58 -5.44 -20.10
N ALA A 217 -28.29 -5.44 -20.43
CA ALA A 217 -27.79 -5.70 -21.78
C ALA A 217 -26.44 -6.41 -21.74
N ASP A 218 -26.04 -7.00 -22.87
CA ASP A 218 -24.71 -7.59 -23.02
C ASP A 218 -23.62 -6.51 -23.13
N VAL A 219 -22.39 -6.88 -22.78
CA VAL A 219 -21.20 -6.00 -22.90
C VAL A 219 -20.89 -5.57 -24.33
N SER A 220 -21.45 -6.24 -25.34
CA SER A 220 -21.42 -5.86 -26.75
C SER A 220 -22.35 -4.71 -27.12
N HIS A 221 -23.20 -4.24 -26.20
CA HIS A 221 -24.06 -3.09 -26.46
C HIS A 221 -23.22 -1.87 -26.91
N PRO A 222 -23.58 -1.17 -28.02
CA PRO A 222 -22.72 -0.14 -28.60
C PRO A 222 -22.29 0.96 -27.63
N LYS A 223 -23.21 1.43 -26.77
CA LYS A 223 -22.89 2.43 -25.74
C LYS A 223 -21.96 1.92 -24.64
N VAL A 224 -21.98 0.63 -24.35
CA VAL A 224 -21.09 0.01 -23.35
C VAL A 224 -19.69 -0.13 -23.96
N GLN A 225 -19.58 -0.55 -25.22
CA GLN A 225 -18.31 -0.61 -25.94
C GLN A 225 -17.68 0.78 -26.08
N GLU A 226 -18.43 1.78 -26.55
CA GLU A 226 -17.98 3.17 -26.66
C GLU A 226 -17.44 3.70 -25.33
N LEU A 227 -18.17 3.49 -24.23
CA LEU A 227 -17.72 3.92 -22.90
C LEU A 227 -16.39 3.24 -22.52
N ARG A 228 -16.28 1.93 -22.72
CA ARG A 228 -15.07 1.17 -22.35
C ARG A 228 -13.86 1.56 -23.20
N GLU A 229 -14.05 1.79 -24.50
CA GLU A 229 -13.01 2.27 -25.41
C GLU A 229 -12.51 3.66 -25.00
N LEU A 230 -13.44 4.57 -24.66
CA LEU A 230 -13.09 5.91 -24.15
C LEU A 230 -12.31 5.83 -22.83
N VAL A 231 -12.74 4.97 -21.91
CA VAL A 231 -12.04 4.76 -20.64
C VAL A 231 -10.65 4.19 -20.90
N GLN A 232 -10.50 3.25 -21.82
CA GLN A 232 -9.18 2.69 -22.19
C GLN A 232 -8.26 3.76 -22.78
N TRP A 233 -8.78 4.61 -23.67
CA TRP A 233 -8.04 5.73 -24.29
C TRP A 233 -7.54 6.77 -23.28
N ALA A 234 -8.28 7.03 -22.21
CA ALA A 234 -7.99 8.10 -21.26
C ALA A 234 -6.75 7.85 -20.38
N GLU A 235 -6.07 8.91 -19.96
CA GLU A 235 -5.01 8.94 -18.93
C GLU A 235 -5.48 9.63 -17.65
N GLY A 236 -6.48 10.50 -17.78
CA GLY A 236 -7.20 11.15 -16.70
C GLY A 236 -8.69 11.26 -17.00
N MET A 237 -9.49 11.50 -15.96
CA MET A 237 -10.94 11.59 -16.07
C MET A 237 -11.51 12.78 -15.27
N VAL A 238 -12.65 13.29 -15.71
CA VAL A 238 -13.50 14.22 -14.96
C VAL A 238 -14.88 13.61 -14.80
N TRP A 239 -15.35 13.48 -13.56
CA TRP A 239 -16.71 13.02 -13.26
C TRP A 239 -17.54 14.16 -12.68
N CYS A 240 -18.58 14.58 -13.39
CA CYS A 240 -19.48 15.65 -12.95
C CYS A 240 -20.90 15.11 -12.69
N SER A 241 -21.28 14.96 -11.43
CA SER A 241 -22.63 14.53 -11.06
C SER A 241 -23.48 15.70 -10.57
N PRO A 242 -24.74 15.84 -10.99
CA PRO A 242 -25.70 16.56 -10.18
C PRO A 242 -25.83 15.92 -8.79
N GLU A 243 -26.27 16.70 -7.83
CA GLU A 243 -26.81 16.18 -6.57
C GLU A 243 -28.32 15.99 -6.70
N ARG A 244 -28.77 14.73 -6.66
CA ARG A 244 -30.18 14.36 -6.73
C ARG A 244 -30.55 13.61 -5.46
N HIS A 245 -31.56 14.11 -4.74
CA HIS A 245 -31.94 13.59 -3.41
C HIS A 245 -30.74 13.47 -2.46
N GLY A 246 -29.83 14.45 -2.50
CA GLY A 246 -28.66 14.49 -1.61
C GLY A 246 -27.54 13.50 -1.95
N ALA A 247 -27.52 12.91 -3.14
CA ALA A 247 -26.50 11.94 -3.57
C ALA A 247 -26.10 12.15 -5.04
N MET A 248 -25.04 11.46 -5.49
CA MET A 248 -24.70 11.32 -6.91
C MET A 248 -25.87 10.70 -7.68
N THR A 249 -25.99 10.99 -8.97
CA THR A 249 -27.12 10.48 -9.75
C THR A 249 -26.94 9.01 -10.12
N GLY A 250 -28.07 8.32 -10.33
CA GLY A 250 -28.08 6.99 -10.93
C GLY A 250 -27.40 6.97 -12.30
N VAL A 251 -27.59 7.99 -13.14
CA VAL A 251 -26.92 8.11 -14.45
C VAL A 251 -25.39 8.13 -14.31
N MET A 252 -24.86 8.85 -13.31
CA MET A 252 -23.41 8.85 -13.06
C MET A 252 -22.94 7.48 -12.55
N LYS A 253 -23.71 6.88 -11.63
CA LYS A 253 -23.36 5.58 -11.04
C LYS A 253 -23.37 4.45 -12.09
N SER A 254 -24.40 4.40 -12.94
CA SER A 254 -24.54 3.40 -13.99
C SER A 254 -23.39 3.44 -15.00
N GLN A 255 -22.88 4.63 -15.35
CA GLN A 255 -21.67 4.74 -16.18
C GLN A 255 -20.47 4.06 -15.53
N ILE A 256 -20.23 4.30 -14.23
CA ILE A 256 -19.10 3.70 -13.51
C ILE A 256 -19.29 2.18 -13.37
N ASP A 257 -20.51 1.71 -13.16
CA ASP A 257 -20.83 0.28 -13.02
C ASP A 257 -20.55 -0.52 -14.30
N TRP A 258 -20.63 0.11 -15.47
CA TRP A 258 -20.26 -0.51 -16.74
C TRP A 258 -18.75 -0.67 -16.95
N ILE A 259 -17.92 -0.02 -16.10
CA ILE A 259 -16.47 -0.04 -16.17
C ILE A 259 -15.92 -1.11 -15.21
N PRO A 260 -15.41 -2.24 -15.72
CA PRO A 260 -14.85 -3.29 -14.87
C PRO A 260 -13.48 -2.88 -14.32
N LEU A 261 -13.12 -3.39 -13.13
CA LEU A 261 -11.76 -3.25 -12.59
C LEU A 261 -10.72 -4.03 -13.41
N ALA A 262 -11.14 -5.10 -14.08
CA ALA A 262 -10.28 -6.02 -14.83
C ALA A 262 -10.98 -6.52 -16.11
N LEU A 263 -10.28 -6.45 -17.24
CA LEU A 263 -10.62 -7.10 -18.51
C LEU A 263 -9.41 -7.92 -18.95
N GLY A 264 -9.37 -9.21 -18.56
CA GLY A 264 -8.17 -10.03 -18.70
C GLY A 264 -6.99 -9.42 -17.94
N SER A 265 -5.91 -9.09 -18.65
CA SER A 265 -4.73 -8.38 -18.11
C SER A 265 -4.91 -6.86 -18.02
N VAL A 266 -5.90 -6.27 -18.70
CA VAL A 266 -6.10 -4.81 -18.74
C VAL A 266 -6.83 -4.36 -17.47
N ARG A 267 -6.43 -3.18 -16.95
CA ARG A 267 -7.00 -2.53 -15.77
C ARG A 267 -7.47 -1.12 -16.17
N PRO A 268 -8.71 -0.96 -16.69
CA PRO A 268 -9.11 0.23 -17.47
C PRO A 268 -8.96 1.58 -16.76
N THR A 269 -9.06 1.63 -15.44
CA THR A 269 -9.04 2.87 -14.64
C THR A 269 -7.85 2.98 -13.70
N GLN A 270 -7.10 1.89 -13.50
CA GLN A 270 -6.08 1.82 -12.47
C GLN A 270 -4.92 2.78 -12.77
N GLY A 271 -4.52 3.58 -11.77
CA GLY A 271 -3.43 4.54 -11.89
C GLY A 271 -3.78 5.81 -12.68
N LYS A 272 -4.96 5.89 -13.29
CA LYS A 272 -5.43 7.09 -14.01
C LYS A 272 -5.81 8.19 -13.04
N THR A 273 -5.60 9.44 -13.45
CA THR A 273 -5.97 10.60 -12.63
C THR A 273 -7.47 10.87 -12.69
N LEU A 274 -8.04 11.44 -11.62
CA LEU A 274 -9.46 11.72 -11.54
C LEU A 274 -9.74 13.06 -10.84
N ALA A 275 -10.51 13.92 -11.48
CA ALA A 275 -11.16 15.07 -10.87
C ALA A 275 -12.65 14.80 -10.67
N VAL A 276 -13.19 15.18 -9.51
CA VAL A 276 -14.63 15.04 -9.19
C VAL A 276 -15.28 16.41 -9.06
N MET A 277 -16.47 16.54 -9.62
CA MET A 277 -17.24 17.77 -9.65
C MET A 277 -18.71 17.48 -9.36
N GLN A 278 -19.42 18.45 -8.79
CA GLN A 278 -20.87 18.41 -8.70
C GLN A 278 -21.54 19.73 -9.03
N VAL A 279 -22.83 19.64 -9.34
CA VAL A 279 -23.76 20.76 -9.41
C VAL A 279 -24.98 20.49 -8.53
N SER A 280 -25.54 21.52 -7.92
CA SER A 280 -26.79 21.44 -7.16
C SER A 280 -27.75 22.54 -7.60
N GLY A 281 -29.05 22.24 -7.56
CA GLY A 281 -30.09 23.26 -7.69
C GLY A 281 -30.34 24.06 -6.40
N GLY A 282 -29.85 23.55 -5.26
CA GLY A 282 -30.03 24.17 -3.94
C GLY A 282 -28.75 24.84 -3.42
N SER A 283 -28.72 25.07 -2.10
CA SER A 283 -27.52 25.52 -1.40
C SER A 283 -26.33 24.58 -1.59
N GLN A 284 -25.14 25.08 -1.26
CA GLN A 284 -23.91 24.30 -1.39
C GLN A 284 -23.97 23.00 -0.57
N SER A 285 -23.46 21.94 -1.18
CA SER A 285 -23.37 20.60 -0.62
C SER A 285 -22.13 19.92 -1.20
N PHE A 286 -21.72 18.81 -0.61
CA PHE A 286 -20.55 18.03 -1.06
C PHE A 286 -20.86 16.53 -1.15
N ASN A 287 -22.12 16.13 -1.02
CA ASN A 287 -22.48 14.72 -0.90
C ASN A 287 -22.10 13.93 -2.15
N ALA A 288 -22.40 14.47 -3.35
CA ALA A 288 -22.10 13.79 -4.60
C ALA A 288 -20.57 13.68 -4.83
N VAL A 289 -19.79 14.75 -4.64
CA VAL A 289 -18.32 14.67 -4.78
C VAL A 289 -17.67 13.76 -3.74
N ASN A 290 -18.20 13.69 -2.52
CA ASN A 290 -17.72 12.75 -1.50
C ASN A 290 -17.94 11.29 -1.96
N GLN A 291 -19.12 10.97 -2.48
CA GLN A 291 -19.41 9.65 -3.03
C GLN A 291 -18.53 9.32 -4.24
N LEU A 292 -18.33 10.28 -5.15
CA LEU A 292 -17.46 10.10 -6.32
C LEU A 292 -15.99 9.91 -5.94
N ARG A 293 -15.48 10.62 -4.93
CA ARG A 293 -14.11 10.46 -4.43
C ARG A 293 -13.88 9.07 -3.86
N VAL A 294 -14.87 8.59 -3.09
CA VAL A 294 -14.92 7.22 -2.59
C VAL A 294 -14.91 6.23 -3.76
N LEU A 295 -15.75 6.41 -4.78
CA LEU A 295 -15.73 5.57 -5.99
C LEU A 295 -14.39 5.62 -6.74
N GLY A 296 -13.76 6.78 -6.86
CA GLY A 296 -12.44 6.94 -7.47
C GLY A 296 -11.38 6.03 -6.81
N ARG A 297 -11.42 5.92 -5.48
CA ARG A 297 -10.57 4.98 -4.73
C ARG A 297 -10.88 3.52 -5.08
N TRP A 298 -12.16 3.14 -5.17
CA TRP A 298 -12.56 1.78 -5.57
C TRP A 298 -12.08 1.44 -6.98
N MET A 299 -12.16 2.41 -7.90
CA MET A 299 -11.67 2.30 -9.28
C MET A 299 -10.14 2.39 -9.40
N ARG A 300 -9.42 2.48 -8.27
CA ARG A 300 -7.95 2.60 -8.19
C ARG A 300 -7.40 3.81 -8.96
N CYS A 301 -8.18 4.88 -9.07
CA CYS A 301 -7.76 6.15 -9.66
C CYS A 301 -6.96 6.99 -8.65
N ILE A 302 -6.07 7.85 -9.17
CA ILE A 302 -5.43 8.92 -8.42
C ILE A 302 -6.38 10.12 -8.41
N THR A 303 -7.25 10.18 -7.40
CA THR A 303 -8.23 11.27 -7.29
C THR A 303 -7.56 12.51 -6.72
N ILE A 304 -7.44 13.58 -7.51
CA ILE A 304 -6.74 14.81 -7.14
C ILE A 304 -7.40 15.47 -5.91
N PRO A 305 -6.65 16.23 -5.09
CA PRO A 305 -7.19 16.81 -3.86
C PRO A 305 -8.28 17.84 -4.12
N ASN A 306 -8.13 18.70 -5.13
CA ASN A 306 -9.10 19.75 -5.42
C ASN A 306 -10.38 19.20 -6.07
N GLN A 307 -11.49 19.91 -5.91
CA GLN A 307 -12.80 19.54 -6.44
C GLN A 307 -13.73 20.75 -6.61
N SER A 308 -14.76 20.61 -7.43
CA SER A 308 -15.77 21.65 -7.65
C SER A 308 -17.15 21.25 -7.16
N SER A 309 -17.85 22.18 -6.51
CA SER A 309 -19.27 22.05 -6.15
C SER A 309 -19.99 23.38 -6.41
N VAL A 310 -20.74 23.43 -7.51
CA VAL A 310 -21.47 24.64 -7.93
C VAL A 310 -22.88 24.60 -7.33
N ALA A 311 -23.15 25.50 -6.39
CA ALA A 311 -24.46 25.66 -5.77
C ALA A 311 -25.38 26.49 -6.68
N LYS A 312 -26.70 26.29 -6.55
CA LYS A 312 -27.73 27.01 -7.32
C LYS A 312 -27.37 27.15 -8.80
N ALA A 313 -26.85 26.09 -9.43
CA ALA A 313 -26.13 26.18 -10.70
C ALA A 313 -26.88 26.92 -11.82
N PHE A 314 -28.22 26.95 -11.79
CA PHE A 314 -29.04 27.74 -12.71
C PHE A 314 -28.77 29.25 -12.70
N THR A 315 -28.21 29.82 -11.63
CA THR A 315 -27.82 31.24 -11.56
C THR A 315 -26.47 31.51 -12.22
N GLU A 316 -25.62 30.49 -12.31
CA GLU A 316 -24.23 30.58 -12.74
C GLU A 316 -24.06 30.48 -14.26
N PHE A 317 -25.14 30.22 -15.01
CA PHE A 317 -25.11 30.15 -16.47
C PHE A 317 -25.90 31.31 -17.09
N ASP A 318 -25.42 31.82 -18.22
CA ASP A 318 -26.09 32.83 -19.02
C ASP A 318 -27.14 32.23 -19.99
N GLU A 319 -27.64 33.06 -20.90
CA GLU A 319 -28.63 32.66 -21.91
C GLU A 319 -28.05 31.80 -23.05
N HIS A 320 -26.72 31.77 -23.18
CA HIS A 320 -25.99 30.97 -24.15
C HIS A 320 -25.43 29.68 -23.54
N ASP A 321 -25.89 29.33 -22.32
CA ASP A 321 -25.42 28.18 -21.57
C ASP A 321 -23.90 28.19 -21.32
N ARG A 322 -23.32 29.39 -21.20
CA ARG A 322 -21.94 29.61 -20.76
C ARG A 322 -21.91 29.97 -19.29
N MET A 323 -20.91 29.46 -18.58
CA MET A 323 -20.75 29.76 -17.17
C MET A 323 -20.24 31.20 -17.00
N LYS A 324 -20.89 31.97 -16.13
CA LYS A 324 -20.54 33.35 -15.81
C LYS A 324 -19.23 33.41 -15.01
N PRO A 325 -18.48 34.52 -15.06
CA PRO A 325 -17.38 34.75 -14.14
C PRO A 325 -17.86 34.71 -12.69
N SER A 326 -17.33 33.78 -11.90
CA SER A 326 -17.60 33.67 -10.46
C SER A 326 -16.50 32.84 -9.79
N SER A 327 -16.47 32.85 -8.46
CA SER A 327 -15.55 32.01 -7.69
C SER A 327 -15.74 30.50 -7.96
N TYR A 328 -16.93 30.09 -8.43
CA TYR A 328 -17.15 28.73 -8.89
C TYR A 328 -16.42 28.44 -10.20
N TYR A 329 -16.37 29.40 -11.12
CA TYR A 329 -15.63 29.25 -12.37
C TYR A 329 -14.11 29.19 -12.11
N ASP A 330 -13.60 30.07 -11.26
CA ASP A 330 -12.18 30.06 -10.86
C ASP A 330 -11.80 28.72 -10.23
N ARG A 331 -12.68 28.16 -9.37
CA ARG A 331 -12.47 26.83 -8.82
C ARG A 331 -12.42 25.73 -9.89
N ILE A 332 -13.24 25.82 -10.93
CA ILE A 332 -13.19 24.84 -12.04
C ILE A 332 -11.85 24.95 -12.77
N VAL A 333 -11.35 26.18 -12.98
CA VAL A 333 -10.02 26.42 -13.56
C VAL A 333 -8.93 25.76 -12.71
N ASP A 334 -8.92 25.98 -11.39
CA ASP A 334 -7.95 25.36 -10.48
C ASP A 334 -7.98 23.84 -10.56
N VAL A 335 -9.17 23.23 -10.56
CA VAL A 335 -9.34 21.77 -10.60
C VAL A 335 -8.84 21.20 -11.93
N MET A 336 -9.10 21.87 -13.05
CA MET A 336 -8.62 21.40 -14.37
C MET A 336 -7.12 21.60 -14.52
N GLU A 337 -6.57 22.71 -14.01
CA GLU A 337 -5.13 22.94 -13.99
C GLU A 337 -4.41 21.86 -13.16
N GLU A 338 -4.91 21.60 -11.95
CA GLU A 338 -4.38 20.56 -11.07
C GLU A 338 -4.49 19.17 -11.72
N LEU A 339 -5.62 18.86 -12.36
CA LEU A 339 -5.77 17.58 -13.07
C LEU A 339 -4.68 17.40 -14.12
N VAL A 340 -4.44 18.38 -15.00
CA VAL A 340 -3.41 18.30 -16.04
C VAL A 340 -2.02 18.12 -15.43
N LYS A 341 -1.69 18.89 -14.39
CA LYS A 341 -0.40 18.76 -13.68
C LYS A 341 -0.21 17.34 -13.13
N PHE A 342 -1.22 16.79 -12.45
CA PHE A 342 -1.15 15.43 -11.92
C PHE A 342 -1.10 14.38 -13.04
N THR A 343 -1.86 14.53 -14.13
CA THR A 343 -1.84 13.58 -15.26
C THR A 343 -0.45 13.54 -15.89
N LEU A 344 0.15 14.70 -16.18
CA LEU A 344 1.52 14.78 -16.70
C LEU A 344 2.53 14.16 -15.74
N LEU A 345 2.37 14.44 -14.44
CA LEU A 345 3.23 13.92 -13.40
C LEU A 345 3.17 12.39 -13.31
N THR A 346 2.01 11.75 -13.49
CA THR A 346 1.84 10.32 -13.18
C THR A 346 1.79 9.39 -14.40
N ARG A 347 1.42 9.87 -15.59
CA ARG A 347 1.13 9.00 -16.75
C ARG A 347 2.33 8.18 -17.22
N GLU A 348 3.53 8.76 -17.19
CA GLU A 348 4.76 8.13 -17.71
C GLU A 348 5.33 7.05 -16.77
N ARG A 349 4.82 7.00 -15.53
CA ARG A 349 5.24 6.05 -14.49
C ARG A 349 4.09 5.24 -13.93
N ALA A 350 2.97 5.18 -14.65
CA ALA A 350 1.75 4.50 -14.20
C ALA A 350 2.03 3.03 -13.86
N ASP A 351 2.80 2.32 -14.69
CA ASP A 351 3.15 0.91 -14.49
C ASP A 351 3.97 0.70 -13.20
N CYS A 352 4.93 1.59 -12.92
CA CYS A 352 5.73 1.54 -11.70
C CYS A 352 4.88 1.80 -10.45
N LEU A 353 3.96 2.78 -10.49
CA LEU A 353 3.10 3.12 -9.35
C LEU A 353 2.10 2.00 -9.00
N VAL A 354 1.77 1.13 -9.94
CA VAL A 354 0.78 0.07 -9.76
C VAL A 354 1.38 -1.33 -9.60
N ASP A 355 2.70 -1.46 -9.69
CA ASP A 355 3.46 -2.68 -9.40
C ASP A 355 3.52 -2.95 -7.89
N ARG A 356 2.64 -3.86 -7.42
CA ARG A 356 2.44 -4.13 -5.99
C ARG A 356 3.19 -5.38 -5.55
N TYR A 357 3.86 -5.27 -4.39
CA TYR A 357 4.44 -6.42 -3.68
C TYR A 357 3.50 -7.62 -3.55
N SER A 358 2.23 -7.39 -3.17
CA SER A 358 1.26 -8.48 -3.00
C SER A 358 0.87 -9.16 -4.32
N GLU A 359 0.94 -8.43 -5.44
CA GLU A 359 0.66 -8.97 -6.78
C GLU A 359 1.89 -9.71 -7.32
N ARG A 360 3.12 -9.30 -6.97
CA ARG A 360 4.36 -10.04 -7.27
C ARG A 360 4.48 -11.35 -6.49
N LYS A 361 4.01 -11.36 -5.24
CA LYS A 361 4.02 -12.55 -4.36
C LYS A 361 3.10 -13.65 -4.85
N GLU A 362 2.03 -13.29 -5.51
CA GLU A 362 1.04 -14.25 -5.98
C GLU A 362 1.47 -14.79 -7.34
N SER A 363 1.67 -16.11 -7.47
CA SER A 363 1.92 -16.70 -8.78
C SER A 363 0.68 -16.50 -9.68
N ALA A 364 0.89 -16.41 -11.00
CA ALA A 364 -0.22 -16.26 -11.94
C ALA A 364 -1.28 -17.38 -11.79
N GLU A 365 -0.86 -18.59 -11.39
CA GLU A 365 -1.75 -19.72 -11.08
C GLU A 365 -2.55 -19.54 -9.79
N GLU A 366 -1.95 -19.00 -8.73
CA GLU A 366 -2.62 -18.73 -7.45
C GLU A 366 -3.62 -17.58 -7.58
N LEU A 367 -3.26 -16.52 -8.32
CA LEU A 367 -4.16 -15.41 -8.63
C LEU A 367 -5.38 -15.89 -9.41
N SER A 368 -5.16 -16.74 -10.41
CA SER A 368 -6.24 -17.36 -11.19
C SER A 368 -7.15 -18.23 -10.31
N LYS A 369 -6.58 -19.09 -9.45
CA LYS A 369 -7.35 -19.91 -8.51
C LYS A 369 -8.17 -19.06 -7.54
N ARG A 370 -7.60 -18.00 -6.95
CA ARG A 370 -8.31 -17.14 -5.98
C ARG A 370 -9.44 -16.33 -6.62
N VAL A 371 -9.22 -15.80 -7.82
CA VAL A 371 -10.22 -15.01 -8.54
C VAL A 371 -11.39 -15.90 -8.99
N ASN A 372 -11.11 -17.10 -9.49
CA ASN A 372 -12.13 -18.05 -9.94
C ASN A 372 -12.88 -18.75 -8.79
N LEU A 373 -12.28 -18.87 -7.60
CA LEU A 373 -12.97 -19.39 -6.41
C LEU A 373 -13.99 -18.39 -5.80
N ARG A 374 -13.98 -17.12 -6.23
CA ARG A 374 -14.89 -16.08 -5.73
C ARG A 374 -16.03 -15.73 -6.69
N SER A 375 -16.11 -16.38 -7.84
CA SER A 375 -17.28 -16.37 -8.72
C SER A 375 -18.20 -17.55 -8.35
N ILE A 376 -18.94 -17.40 -7.25
CA ILE A 376 -20.13 -18.20 -6.89
C ILE A 376 -21.23 -17.23 -6.50
#